data_AF-A0AAV1CTY9-F1
#
_entry.id   AF-A0AAV1CTY9-F1
#
_cell.length_a   1.000
_cell.length_b   1.000
_cell.length_c   1.000
_cell.angle_alpha   90.00
_cell.angle_beta   90.00
_cell.angle_gamma   90.00
#
_symmetry.space_group_name_H-M   'P 1'
#
loop_
_entity.id
_entity.type
_entity.pdbx_description
1 polymer ?
#
loop_
_entity_poly.entity_id
_entity_poly.type
_entity_poly.pdbx_seq_one_letter_code
_entity_poly.pdbx_strand_id
1 'polypeptide(L)'
;MAVARREDVKRLLEVEDCVSIDQDDSHSFQTVKGYKLPPLVGALRASAKENAASFHFPGHNRGQAAPLVFTQLIGKRPYLHDLPELPELDNLFNPEGPILEAQEKAAELFGASETWFLVGGSTCGIQAAIMATCSPGCHLILPRNSHISAVSAMVEKAIEELKMKGENAGAVLVVSPTYHGICSNITEISQVCHSHNIPLIVDEAHGAHLGFHRLLPKSALSQGADLVIQSTHKVLCSLTQSSMLHMSRNLVNRDKVCRCLQTVQSSSPSYLLLASLDAARAQVSENKENVFNEAVELAVEAKRMMNEIPNISVLDIASFPQFPAIDPLRVTIGTKLLGLSGFEADDILTKGVGLVSELVGTQSITLAFNLGTRKEHVLRLIFGLKHLVTVSADTECTVYSENDYELVAPFGNSNMSLSPREAFFADKRKVAIKDSIGQISGELLCPYPPGIPVLIPGEVISEAALDYLIHLNSKGAVITGASDCSLSSLLVINLFLSRCSLCPGYNSAKVKQCIKHKPETTTNIYMQRHSSGNRYFTRRLVGNTIPAQYAAAVADSLDTVSCFSRLADSLDTVSCFSRIFEQIKKPTSNFVDLCVYFRPQWVS
;
A
#
# COMPACT_ATOMS: atom_id res chain seq x y z
N MET A 1 -46.88 24.89 -5.41
CA MET A 1 -46.60 26.18 -6.07
C MET A 1 -45.57 26.90 -5.21
N ALA A 2 -44.33 27.19 -5.58
CA ALA A 2 -43.73 27.39 -6.89
C ALA A 2 -42.48 26.53 -7.08
N VAL A 3 -42.30 26.04 -8.30
CA VAL A 3 -41.11 25.37 -8.79
C VAL A 3 -40.03 26.44 -8.98
N ALA A 4 -39.10 26.56 -8.03
CA ALA A 4 -37.86 27.31 -8.25
C ALA A 4 -37.03 26.50 -9.26
N ARG A 5 -36.92 27.06 -10.48
CA ARG A 5 -36.32 26.39 -11.63
C ARG A 5 -34.82 26.31 -11.43
N ARG A 6 -34.23 25.22 -11.95
CA ARG A 6 -32.78 24.96 -12.14
C ARG A 6 -31.95 26.12 -12.72
N GLU A 7 -32.56 27.22 -13.16
CA GLU A 7 -31.93 28.40 -13.74
C GLU A 7 -31.40 29.38 -12.67
N ASP A 8 -31.99 29.43 -11.47
CA ASP A 8 -31.56 30.37 -10.42
C ASP A 8 -30.24 29.97 -9.75
N VAL A 9 -29.89 28.68 -9.76
CA VAL A 9 -28.60 28.17 -9.26
C VAL A 9 -27.46 28.44 -10.27
N LYS A 10 -27.77 28.53 -11.57
CA LYS A 10 -26.77 28.85 -12.61
C LYS A 10 -26.32 30.30 -12.55
N ARG A 11 -27.22 31.24 -12.22
CA ARG A 11 -26.91 32.68 -12.13
C ARG A 11 -25.98 33.07 -10.98
N LEU A 12 -25.88 32.25 -9.93
CA LEU A 12 -24.93 32.47 -8.83
C LEU A 12 -23.53 31.90 -9.13
N LEU A 13 -23.34 31.20 -10.25
CA LEU A 13 -22.11 30.48 -10.61
C LEU A 13 -21.48 30.96 -11.93
N GLU A 14 -22.03 31.98 -12.58
CA GLU A 14 -21.41 32.63 -13.75
C GLU A 14 -20.34 33.63 -13.27
N VAL A 15 -19.19 33.09 -12.84
CA VAL A 15 -17.92 33.81 -12.92
C VAL A 15 -17.47 33.64 -14.37
N GLU A 16 -17.44 34.75 -15.12
CA GLU A 16 -17.08 34.78 -16.53
C GLU A 16 -15.72 34.10 -16.78
N ASP A 17 -15.75 33.03 -17.59
CA ASP A 17 -14.57 32.44 -18.24
C ASP A 17 -13.96 33.46 -19.20
N CYS A 18 -13.02 34.26 -18.70
CA CYS A 18 -12.07 35.02 -19.51
C CYS A 18 -10.68 34.39 -19.40
N VAL A 19 -10.50 33.25 -20.08
CA VAL A 19 -9.16 32.69 -20.35
C VAL A 19 -8.76 33.11 -21.76
N SER A 20 -8.25 34.34 -21.88
CA SER A 20 -7.39 34.75 -22.97
C SER A 20 -6.00 34.17 -22.73
N ILE A 21 -5.70 33.00 -23.31
CA ILE A 21 -4.33 32.50 -23.39
C ILE A 21 -3.65 33.21 -24.58
N ASP A 22 -2.40 33.60 -24.36
CA ASP A 22 -1.47 34.30 -25.26
C ASP A 22 -1.62 35.82 -25.37
N GLN A 23 -1.16 36.54 -24.33
CA GLN A 23 -0.35 37.77 -24.50
C GLN A 23 0.67 37.93 -23.35
N ASP A 24 1.94 37.71 -23.68
CA ASP A 24 3.09 38.49 -23.19
C ASP A 24 3.32 38.62 -21.66
N ASP A 25 3.77 37.54 -21.03
CA ASP A 25 4.33 37.58 -19.66
C ASP A 25 5.78 38.12 -19.66
N SER A 26 5.91 39.38 -20.07
CA SER A 26 7.01 40.26 -19.70
C SER A 26 6.77 40.93 -18.34
N HIS A 27 5.82 40.42 -17.55
CA HIS A 27 5.74 40.70 -16.12
C HIS A 27 6.93 40.06 -15.41
N SER A 28 8.00 40.85 -15.36
CA SER A 28 9.04 40.77 -14.34
C SER A 28 8.38 40.43 -13.01
N PHE A 29 8.66 39.24 -12.47
CA PHE A 29 8.59 39.02 -11.04
C PHE A 29 9.49 40.09 -10.42
N GLN A 30 8.89 41.21 -10.03
CA GLN A 30 9.57 42.21 -9.22
C GLN A 30 10.12 41.43 -8.05
N THR A 31 11.45 41.40 -7.96
CA THR A 31 12.16 40.78 -6.87
C THR A 31 11.67 41.52 -5.63
N VAL A 32 10.77 40.90 -4.87
CA VAL A 32 10.41 41.38 -3.54
C VAL A 32 11.74 41.45 -2.80
N LYS A 33 12.23 42.67 -2.59
CA LYS A 33 13.54 42.94 -2.00
C LYS A 33 13.61 42.19 -0.66
N GLY A 34 14.40 41.14 -0.60
CA GLY A 34 14.68 40.38 0.63
C GLY A 34 14.30 38.88 0.62
N TYR A 35 13.57 38.38 -0.37
CA TYR A 35 13.18 36.96 -0.39
C TYR A 35 14.27 36.08 -1.03
N LYS A 36 15.00 35.31 -0.21
CA LYS A 36 15.98 34.32 -0.69
C LYS A 36 15.20 33.08 -1.16
N LEU A 37 15.36 32.70 -2.42
CA LEU A 37 14.72 31.47 -2.91
C LEU A 37 15.19 30.24 -2.13
N PRO A 38 14.32 29.21 -2.02
CA PRO A 38 14.73 27.89 -1.53
C PRO A 38 15.93 27.37 -2.35
N PRO A 39 16.89 26.66 -1.74
CA PRO A 39 18.17 26.30 -2.38
C PRO A 39 18.01 25.62 -3.75
N LEU A 40 17.19 24.57 -3.82
CA LEU A 40 17.00 23.78 -5.02
C LEU A 40 16.08 24.49 -6.03
N VAL A 41 15.08 25.23 -5.56
CA VAL A 41 14.27 26.10 -6.44
C VAL A 41 15.14 27.17 -7.11
N GLY A 42 16.07 27.75 -6.35
CA GLY A 42 17.05 28.72 -6.83
C GLY A 42 17.99 28.12 -7.87
N ALA A 43 18.58 26.96 -7.57
CA ALA A 43 19.45 26.23 -8.48
C ALA A 43 18.74 25.83 -9.77
N LEU A 44 17.53 25.28 -9.69
CA LEU A 44 16.73 24.87 -10.85
C LEU A 44 16.37 26.07 -11.74
N ARG A 45 16.05 27.22 -11.15
CA ARG A 45 15.80 28.46 -11.88
C ARG A 45 17.06 28.98 -12.56
N ALA A 46 18.22 28.87 -11.91
CA ALA A 46 19.49 29.31 -12.48
C ALA A 46 19.88 28.43 -13.67
N SER A 47 19.92 27.10 -13.49
CA SER A 47 20.25 26.14 -14.54
C SER A 47 19.29 26.24 -15.74
N ALA A 48 17.98 26.41 -15.50
CA ALA A 48 16.99 26.59 -16.57
C ALA A 48 17.24 27.82 -17.46
N LYS A 49 17.87 28.89 -16.94
CA LYS A 49 18.20 30.11 -17.69
C LYS A 49 19.48 29.98 -18.53
N GLU A 50 20.31 28.98 -18.25
CA GLU A 50 21.54 28.79 -19.01
C GLU A 50 21.22 28.39 -20.46
N ASN A 51 21.87 29.06 -21.41
CA ASN A 51 21.80 28.70 -22.82
C ASN A 51 22.79 27.55 -23.13
N ALA A 52 22.66 26.45 -22.38
CA ALA A 52 23.51 25.29 -22.53
C ALA A 52 23.08 24.46 -23.74
N ALA A 53 24.04 24.06 -24.56
CA ALA A 53 23.81 23.05 -25.59
C ALA A 53 23.67 21.68 -24.92
N SER A 54 22.44 21.22 -24.75
CA SER A 54 22.12 19.98 -24.04
C SER A 54 22.29 18.76 -24.95
N PHE A 55 23.33 17.96 -24.67
CA PHE A 55 23.56 16.62 -25.24
C PHE A 55 23.34 15.52 -24.19
N HIS A 56 22.38 15.74 -23.30
CA HIS A 56 22.02 14.84 -22.20
C HIS A 56 20.52 14.58 -22.20
N PHE A 57 20.07 13.62 -21.39
CA PHE A 57 18.66 13.38 -21.11
C PHE A 57 18.04 14.51 -20.26
N PRO A 58 16.71 14.69 -20.24
CA PRO A 58 15.69 13.93 -20.98
C PRO A 58 15.57 14.31 -22.46
N GLY A 59 15.02 13.39 -23.27
CA GLY A 59 14.94 13.52 -24.73
C GLY A 59 14.06 14.66 -25.26
N HIS A 60 13.18 15.25 -24.44
CA HIS A 60 12.45 16.47 -24.82
C HIS A 60 13.39 17.68 -24.98
N ASN A 61 14.64 17.58 -24.52
CA ASN A 61 15.71 18.55 -24.69
C ASN A 61 15.27 19.97 -24.31
N ARG A 62 14.96 20.18 -23.03
CA ARG A 62 14.48 21.46 -22.49
C ARG A 62 13.20 21.97 -23.19
N GLY A 63 12.41 21.03 -23.72
CA GLY A 63 11.11 21.28 -24.32
C GLY A 63 11.14 21.56 -25.82
N GLN A 64 12.30 21.43 -26.49
CA GLN A 64 12.38 21.57 -27.96
C GLN A 64 11.69 20.42 -28.69
N ALA A 65 11.71 19.23 -28.12
CA ALA A 65 11.00 18.06 -28.61
C ALA A 65 9.84 17.66 -27.67
N ALA A 66 9.29 18.61 -26.90
CA ALA A 66 8.13 18.34 -26.05
C ALA A 66 6.90 18.00 -26.92
N PRO A 67 6.10 16.99 -26.54
CA PRO A 67 4.88 16.65 -27.26
C PRO A 67 3.90 17.84 -27.30
N LEU A 68 3.46 18.23 -28.50
CA LEU A 68 2.66 19.44 -28.70
C LEU A 68 1.37 19.45 -27.88
N VAL A 69 0.59 18.38 -27.95
CA VAL A 69 -0.71 18.27 -27.25
C VAL A 69 -0.55 18.43 -25.74
N PHE A 70 0.52 17.86 -25.17
CA PHE A 70 0.76 17.98 -23.72
C PHE A 70 1.33 19.36 -23.36
N THR A 71 2.17 19.94 -24.23
CA THR A 71 2.69 21.31 -24.06
C THR A 71 1.57 22.35 -24.09
N GLN A 72 0.51 22.14 -24.87
CA GLN A 72 -0.68 23.00 -24.86
C GLN A 72 -1.43 22.96 -23.52
N LEU A 73 -1.37 21.83 -22.80
CA LEU A 73 -2.04 21.67 -21.51
C LEU A 73 -1.25 22.31 -20.35
N ILE A 74 0.06 22.05 -20.27
CA ILE A 74 0.89 22.45 -19.11
C ILE A 74 1.87 23.59 -19.39
N GLY A 75 1.95 24.04 -20.64
CA GLY A 75 2.95 24.99 -21.12
C GLY A 75 4.33 24.38 -21.36
N LYS A 76 5.25 25.19 -21.91
CA LYS A 76 6.65 24.78 -22.17
C LYS A 76 7.55 24.88 -20.93
N ARG A 77 7.19 25.75 -19.96
CA ARG A 77 8.03 26.04 -18.77
C ARG A 77 8.37 24.80 -17.93
N PRO A 78 7.46 23.84 -17.66
CA PRO A 78 7.82 22.63 -16.92
C PRO A 78 9.00 21.86 -17.53
N TYR A 79 9.06 21.75 -18.86
CA TYR A 79 10.15 21.06 -19.55
C TYR A 79 11.50 21.78 -19.49
N LEU A 80 11.53 23.10 -19.21
CA LEU A 80 12.78 23.83 -18.97
C LEU A 80 13.39 23.49 -17.60
N HIS A 81 12.54 23.06 -16.66
CA HIS A 81 12.89 22.72 -15.29
C HIS A 81 12.96 21.20 -15.06
N ASP A 82 12.54 20.38 -16.02
CA ASP A 82 12.77 18.94 -16.02
C ASP A 82 14.20 18.65 -16.51
N LEU A 83 15.14 18.76 -15.57
CA LEU A 83 16.58 18.62 -15.79
C LEU A 83 17.08 17.33 -15.11
N PRO A 84 18.13 16.69 -15.66
CA PRO A 84 18.73 15.52 -15.03
C PRO A 84 19.62 15.96 -13.85
N GLU A 85 20.36 15.01 -13.29
CA GLU A 85 21.47 15.29 -12.40
C GLU A 85 22.57 16.08 -13.14
N LEU A 86 22.53 17.40 -12.97
CA LEU A 86 23.56 18.32 -13.42
C LEU A 86 24.45 18.72 -12.23
N PRO A 87 25.74 19.02 -12.42
CA PRO A 87 26.66 19.34 -11.32
C PRO A 87 26.15 20.46 -10.39
N GLU A 88 25.47 21.46 -10.93
CA GLU A 88 24.90 22.58 -10.16
C GLU A 88 23.57 22.25 -9.45
N LEU A 89 22.93 21.13 -9.78
CA LEU A 89 21.67 20.68 -9.20
C LEU A 89 21.85 19.63 -8.10
N ASP A 90 23.08 19.14 -7.90
CA ASP A 90 23.47 18.13 -6.91
C ASP A 90 23.05 16.70 -7.29
N ASN A 91 23.54 15.69 -6.56
CA ASN A 91 23.16 14.28 -6.70
C ASN A 91 22.29 13.85 -5.51
N LEU A 92 21.08 13.34 -5.75
CA LEU A 92 20.15 12.95 -4.67
C LEU A 92 20.72 11.90 -3.71
N PHE A 93 21.56 11.00 -4.20
CA PHE A 93 22.12 9.87 -3.46
C PHE A 93 23.49 10.15 -2.84
N ASN A 94 24.15 11.24 -3.24
CA ASN A 94 25.36 11.78 -2.64
C ASN A 94 25.31 13.31 -2.65
N PRO A 95 24.41 13.92 -1.83
CA PRO A 95 24.16 15.35 -1.92
C PRO A 95 25.29 16.15 -1.23
N GLU A 96 25.80 17.16 -1.94
CA GLU A 96 26.88 18.05 -1.49
C GLU A 96 26.54 19.56 -1.65
N GLY A 97 25.40 19.87 -2.29
CA GLY A 97 25.01 21.22 -2.68
C GLY A 97 23.54 21.53 -2.38
N PRO A 98 22.74 22.04 -3.34
CA PRO A 98 21.38 22.52 -3.06
C PRO A 98 20.43 21.44 -2.52
N ILE A 99 20.62 20.15 -2.86
CA ILE A 99 19.81 19.08 -2.25
C ILE A 99 20.19 18.92 -0.78
N LEU A 100 21.49 18.89 -0.46
CA LEU A 100 21.97 18.80 0.93
C LEU A 100 21.44 19.98 1.77
N GLU A 101 21.64 21.22 1.30
CA GLU A 101 21.15 22.41 2.00
C GLU A 101 19.63 22.36 2.21
N ALA A 102 18.88 21.87 1.22
CA ALA A 102 17.43 21.74 1.32
C ALA A 102 17.00 20.67 2.33
N GLN A 103 17.72 19.55 2.41
CA GLN A 103 17.49 18.45 3.34
C GLN A 103 17.88 18.82 4.78
N GLU A 104 18.99 19.54 4.99
CA GLU A 104 19.42 20.03 6.30
C GLU A 104 18.39 21.01 6.89
N LYS A 105 17.93 21.97 6.08
CA LYS A 105 16.84 22.88 6.46
C LYS A 105 15.54 22.12 6.76
N ALA A 106 15.31 20.98 6.11
CA ALA A 106 14.16 20.12 6.41
C ALA A 106 14.32 19.46 7.77
N ALA A 107 15.49 18.89 8.03
CA ALA A 107 15.80 18.29 9.32
C ALA A 107 15.62 19.32 10.45
N GLU A 108 16.11 20.56 10.27
CA GLU A 108 15.90 21.64 11.23
C GLU A 108 14.41 21.97 11.44
N LEU A 109 13.65 22.15 10.35
CA LEU A 109 12.23 22.53 10.44
C LEU A 109 11.39 21.48 11.19
N PHE A 110 11.61 20.21 10.86
CA PHE A 110 10.83 19.09 11.40
C PHE A 110 11.40 18.53 12.72
N GLY A 111 12.54 19.04 13.20
CA GLY A 111 13.20 18.55 14.42
C GLY A 111 13.86 17.18 14.25
N ALA A 112 14.26 16.82 13.03
CA ALA A 112 14.94 15.58 12.71
C ALA A 112 16.45 15.73 12.83
N SER A 113 17.12 14.59 12.98
CA SER A 113 18.58 14.53 12.86
C SER A 113 19.06 14.55 11.43
N GLU A 114 18.30 13.89 10.55
CA GLU A 114 18.52 13.78 9.12
C GLU A 114 17.15 13.77 8.45
N THR A 115 17.06 14.29 7.23
CA THR A 115 15.87 14.20 6.40
C THR A 115 16.27 13.88 4.96
N TRP A 116 15.59 12.92 4.36
CA TRP A 116 15.74 12.57 2.95
C TRP A 116 14.51 12.99 2.16
N PHE A 117 14.76 13.60 1.01
CA PHE A 117 13.71 13.86 0.02
C PHE A 117 13.43 12.60 -0.79
N LEU A 118 12.15 12.35 -1.03
CA LEU A 118 11.68 11.15 -1.70
C LEU A 118 10.84 11.52 -2.92
N VAL A 119 11.16 10.92 -4.06
CA VAL A 119 10.42 11.09 -5.33
C VAL A 119 9.61 9.85 -5.73
N GLY A 120 9.60 8.81 -4.89
CA GLY A 120 8.83 7.57 -5.08
C GLY A 120 7.63 7.45 -4.12
N GLY A 121 7.17 8.56 -3.55
CA GLY A 121 6.15 8.60 -2.50
C GLY A 121 6.61 7.97 -1.18
N SER A 122 5.77 8.07 -0.16
CA SER A 122 6.07 7.51 1.17
C SER A 122 6.29 5.99 1.13
N THR A 123 5.75 5.32 0.10
CA THR A 123 5.99 3.91 -0.17
C THR A 123 7.48 3.56 -0.23
N CYS A 124 8.29 4.34 -0.96
CA CYS A 124 9.73 4.06 -1.05
C CYS A 124 10.43 4.34 0.30
N GLY A 125 9.98 5.35 1.06
CA GLY A 125 10.47 5.62 2.41
C GLY A 125 10.20 4.48 3.38
N ILE A 126 8.97 3.94 3.38
CA ILE A 126 8.57 2.80 4.22
C ILE A 126 9.36 1.54 3.84
N GLN A 127 9.50 1.26 2.54
CA GLN A 127 10.30 0.13 2.07
C GLN A 127 11.77 0.26 2.52
N ALA A 128 12.38 1.43 2.35
CA ALA A 128 13.75 1.66 2.77
C ALA A 128 13.93 1.56 4.29
N ALA A 129 12.97 2.09 5.07
CA ALA A 129 12.96 1.99 6.52
C ALA A 129 12.93 0.52 6.97
N ILE A 130 12.00 -0.28 6.44
CA ILE A 130 11.89 -1.71 6.74
C ILE A 130 13.16 -2.46 6.31
N MET A 131 13.70 -2.20 5.12
CA MET A 131 14.93 -2.85 4.65
C MET A 131 16.14 -2.50 5.52
N ALA A 132 16.20 -1.28 6.06
CA ALA A 132 17.32 -0.83 6.89
C ALA A 132 17.28 -1.40 8.32
N THR A 133 16.09 -1.68 8.86
CA THR A 133 15.89 -2.14 10.24
C THR A 133 15.66 -3.65 10.34
N CYS A 134 14.89 -4.25 9.42
CA CYS A 134 14.50 -5.66 9.47
C CYS A 134 15.41 -6.52 8.59
N SER A 135 16.35 -7.22 9.23
CA SER A 135 17.19 -8.21 8.55
C SER A 135 16.41 -9.49 8.21
N PRO A 136 16.82 -10.27 7.19
CA PRO A 136 16.22 -11.57 6.92
C PRO A 136 16.19 -12.46 8.16
N GLY A 137 15.02 -13.02 8.48
CA GLY A 137 14.80 -13.82 9.69
C GLY A 137 14.34 -13.02 10.92
N CYS A 138 14.38 -11.68 10.88
CA CYS A 138 13.72 -10.83 11.87
C CYS A 138 12.25 -10.60 11.52
N HIS A 139 11.44 -10.36 12.54
CA HIS A 139 10.01 -10.10 12.40
C HIS A 139 9.73 -8.60 12.43
N LEU A 140 8.81 -8.14 11.58
CA LEU A 140 8.26 -6.79 11.62
C LEU A 140 6.91 -6.83 12.34
N ILE A 141 6.77 -6.06 13.41
CA ILE A 141 5.51 -5.97 14.15
C ILE A 141 4.66 -4.87 13.50
N LEU A 142 3.43 -5.23 13.10
CA LEU A 142 2.50 -4.37 12.39
C LEU A 142 1.11 -4.44 13.02
N PRO A 143 0.44 -3.30 13.31
CA PRO A 143 -0.96 -3.29 13.69
C PRO A 143 -1.81 -3.54 12.44
N ARG A 144 -2.69 -4.54 12.49
CA ARG A 144 -3.56 -4.91 11.37
C ARG A 144 -4.88 -4.13 11.30
N ASN A 145 -4.98 -3.00 12.02
CA ASN A 145 -6.20 -2.23 12.30
C ASN A 145 -7.02 -2.72 13.50
N SER A 146 -6.37 -3.27 14.52
CA SER A 146 -6.99 -3.58 15.82
C SER A 146 -7.07 -2.31 16.68
N HIS A 147 -8.18 -2.15 17.40
CA HIS A 147 -8.48 -1.10 18.39
C HIS A 147 -7.20 -0.46 18.95
N ILE A 148 -6.81 0.69 18.37
CA ILE A 148 -5.47 1.27 18.54
C ILE A 148 -5.23 1.77 20.00
N SER A 149 -6.29 1.76 20.81
CA SER A 149 -6.33 1.99 22.26
C SER A 149 -5.39 1.14 23.09
N ALA A 150 -4.95 -0.01 22.57
CA ALA A 150 -4.08 -0.95 23.28
C ALA A 150 -2.75 -1.20 22.53
N VAL A 151 -2.36 -0.35 21.57
CA VAL A 151 -1.20 -0.65 20.70
C VAL A 151 0.08 -0.82 21.49
N SER A 152 0.35 -0.01 22.52
CA SER A 152 1.54 -0.19 23.36
C SER A 152 1.56 -1.56 24.05
N ALA A 153 0.46 -1.96 24.69
CA ALA A 153 0.33 -3.28 25.32
C ALA A 153 0.35 -4.45 24.32
N MET A 154 -0.23 -4.26 23.13
CA MET A 154 -0.19 -5.26 22.05
C MET A 154 1.21 -5.40 21.47
N VAL A 155 1.94 -4.29 21.33
CA VAL A 155 3.34 -4.28 20.89
C VAL A 155 4.20 -4.98 21.94
N GLU A 156 4.06 -4.66 23.22
CA GLU A 156 4.74 -5.36 24.32
C GLU A 156 4.49 -6.87 24.24
N LYS A 157 3.23 -7.28 24.20
CA LYS A 157 2.84 -8.68 24.09
C LYS A 157 3.42 -9.36 22.85
N ALA A 158 3.39 -8.70 21.69
CA ALA A 158 3.95 -9.25 20.46
C ALA A 158 5.47 -9.43 20.56
N ILE A 159 6.17 -8.49 21.20
CA ILE A 159 7.61 -8.61 21.46
C ILE A 159 7.90 -9.77 22.42
N GLU A 160 7.13 -9.90 23.50
CA GLU A 160 7.25 -11.02 24.46
C GLU A 160 7.00 -12.38 23.78
N GLU A 161 5.97 -12.48 22.95
CA GLU A 161 5.65 -13.72 22.21
C GLU A 161 6.77 -14.14 21.26
N LEU A 162 7.39 -13.18 20.55
CA LEU A 162 8.56 -13.45 19.70
C LEU A 162 9.75 -13.92 20.54
N LYS A 163 10.04 -13.24 21.67
CA LYS A 163 11.11 -13.63 22.60
C LYS A 163 10.91 -15.06 23.12
N MET A 164 9.67 -15.43 23.48
CA MET A 164 9.34 -16.78 23.94
C MET A 164 9.56 -17.85 22.87
N LYS A 165 9.44 -17.51 21.58
CA LYS A 165 9.75 -18.39 20.44
C LYS A 165 11.23 -18.40 20.06
N GLY A 166 12.07 -17.58 20.70
CA GLY A 166 13.46 -17.38 20.31
C GLY A 166 13.61 -16.60 19.00
N GLU A 167 12.59 -15.84 18.62
CA GLU A 167 12.55 -14.99 17.42
C GLU A 167 12.85 -13.53 17.78
N ASN A 168 13.44 -12.78 16.84
CA ASN A 168 13.80 -11.38 17.06
C ASN A 168 12.89 -10.44 16.26
N ALA A 169 12.36 -9.41 16.91
CA ALA A 169 11.72 -8.29 16.23
C ALA A 169 12.81 -7.34 15.67
N GLY A 170 12.71 -7.00 14.38
CA GLY A 170 13.61 -6.06 13.72
C GLY A 170 13.15 -4.60 13.82
N ALA A 171 11.83 -4.38 13.85
CA ALA A 171 11.22 -3.07 14.03
C ALA A 171 9.73 -3.22 14.40
N VAL A 172 9.16 -2.15 14.91
CA VAL A 172 7.71 -1.92 15.01
C VAL A 172 7.35 -0.86 13.99
N LEU A 173 6.31 -1.09 13.18
CA LEU A 173 5.77 -0.07 12.26
C LEU A 173 4.33 0.25 12.65
N VAL A 174 4.04 1.53 12.91
CA VAL A 174 2.71 2.03 13.27
C VAL A 174 2.26 3.11 12.28
N VAL A 175 0.97 3.15 11.97
CA VAL A 175 0.36 4.26 11.22
C VAL A 175 -0.19 5.28 12.21
N SER A 176 0.23 6.54 12.09
CA SER A 176 -0.33 7.64 12.89
C SER A 176 -0.06 8.98 12.22
N PRO A 177 -1.09 9.80 11.94
CA PRO A 177 -2.51 9.55 12.22
C PRO A 177 -3.12 8.52 11.25
N THR A 178 -4.28 7.97 11.61
CA THR A 178 -5.12 7.21 10.68
C THR A 178 -5.68 8.14 9.60
N TYR A 179 -6.29 7.57 8.55
CA TYR A 179 -6.96 8.34 7.50
C TYR A 179 -8.02 9.32 8.05
N HIS A 180 -8.71 8.91 9.12
CA HIS A 180 -9.73 9.72 9.80
C HIS A 180 -9.15 10.76 10.77
N GLY A 181 -7.82 10.86 10.88
CA GLY A 181 -7.12 11.82 11.74
C GLY A 181 -6.83 11.33 13.16
N ILE A 182 -7.16 10.09 13.51
CA ILE A 182 -6.97 9.58 14.88
C ILE A 182 -5.48 9.32 15.13
N CYS A 183 -4.91 9.90 16.19
CA CYS A 183 -3.48 9.81 16.50
C CYS A 183 -3.20 8.74 17.54
N SER A 184 -2.22 7.87 17.29
CA SER A 184 -1.74 6.86 18.25
C SER A 184 -0.91 7.50 19.37
N ASN A 185 -0.82 6.85 20.53
CA ASN A 185 0.10 7.27 21.61
C ASN A 185 1.54 6.85 21.30
N ILE A 186 2.18 7.61 20.41
CA ILE A 186 3.55 7.32 19.95
C ILE A 186 4.55 7.39 21.11
N THR A 187 4.31 8.22 22.12
CA THR A 187 5.21 8.34 23.28
C THR A 187 5.29 7.02 24.05
N GLU A 188 4.15 6.40 24.38
CA GLU A 188 4.14 5.10 25.07
C GLU A 188 4.69 3.97 24.19
N ILE A 189 4.31 3.94 22.91
CA ILE A 189 4.80 2.91 21.98
C ILE A 189 6.32 3.00 21.83
N SER A 190 6.86 4.22 21.71
CA SER A 190 8.30 4.46 21.64
C SER A 190 9.01 3.97 22.89
N GLN A 191 8.47 4.25 24.08
CA GLN A 191 9.05 3.79 25.35
C GLN A 191 9.13 2.26 25.43
N VAL A 192 8.06 1.57 25.01
CA VAL A 192 8.02 0.10 24.91
C VAL A 192 9.04 -0.43 23.90
N CYS A 193 9.13 0.17 22.72
CA CYS A 193 10.09 -0.27 21.70
C CYS A 193 11.54 -0.09 22.20
N HIS A 194 11.84 1.04 22.82
CA HIS A 194 13.17 1.39 23.29
C HIS A 194 13.62 0.57 24.50
N SER A 195 12.73 0.17 25.41
CA SER A 195 13.09 -0.75 26.51
C SER A 195 13.52 -2.14 26.00
N HIS A 196 13.14 -2.50 24.77
CA HIS A 196 13.55 -3.73 24.09
C HIS A 196 14.64 -3.50 23.03
N ASN A 197 15.16 -2.28 22.89
CA ASN A 197 16.14 -1.90 21.87
C ASN A 197 15.67 -2.20 20.43
N ILE A 198 14.38 -1.99 20.16
CA ILE A 198 13.74 -2.16 18.86
C ILE A 198 13.40 -0.77 18.30
N PRO A 199 13.74 -0.45 17.04
CA PRO A 199 13.40 0.83 16.44
C PRO A 199 11.90 0.92 16.12
N LEU A 200 11.32 2.12 16.33
CA LEU A 200 9.96 2.45 15.97
C LEU A 200 9.92 3.24 14.65
N ILE A 201 9.26 2.66 13.65
CA ILE A 201 8.93 3.31 12.37
C ILE A 201 7.48 3.81 12.46
N VAL A 202 7.25 5.08 12.09
CA VAL A 202 5.90 5.64 12.00
C VAL A 202 5.62 6.07 10.56
N ASP A 203 4.58 5.47 9.98
CA ASP A 203 3.94 5.99 8.77
C ASP A 203 3.04 7.17 9.17
N GLU A 204 3.59 8.37 9.03
CA GLU A 204 2.93 9.66 9.26
C GLU A 204 2.53 10.30 7.92
N ALA A 205 2.13 9.48 6.93
CA ALA A 205 1.78 9.95 5.60
C ALA A 205 0.72 11.07 5.60
N HIS A 206 -0.19 11.07 6.59
CA HIS A 206 -1.26 12.07 6.72
C HIS A 206 -0.95 13.16 7.75
N GLY A 207 0.25 13.22 8.33
CA GLY A 207 0.59 14.08 9.47
C GLY A 207 1.74 15.07 9.23
N ALA A 208 2.06 15.43 7.99
CA ALA A 208 3.16 16.35 7.69
C ALA A 208 3.00 17.77 8.29
N HIS A 209 1.78 18.16 8.67
CA HIS A 209 1.46 19.43 9.34
C HIS A 209 1.51 19.35 10.87
N LEU A 210 1.66 18.15 11.46
CA LEU A 210 1.62 17.97 12.90
C LEU A 210 2.79 18.71 13.58
N GLY A 211 2.49 19.38 14.70
CA GLY A 211 3.44 20.20 15.44
C GLY A 211 3.62 21.64 14.94
N PHE A 212 2.97 22.05 13.85
CA PHE A 212 3.07 23.43 13.32
C PHE A 212 1.95 24.38 13.78
N HIS A 213 1.07 23.95 14.68
CA HIS A 213 0.08 24.82 15.31
C HIS A 213 -0.38 24.22 16.64
N ARG A 214 -0.74 25.07 17.62
CA ARG A 214 -1.10 24.65 18.99
C ARG A 214 -2.29 23.69 19.08
N LEU A 215 -3.21 23.73 18.11
CA LEU A 215 -4.38 22.85 18.03
C LEU A 215 -4.11 21.59 17.21
N LEU A 216 -2.97 21.49 16.55
CA LEU A 216 -2.58 20.28 15.84
C LEU A 216 -1.87 19.31 16.80
N PRO A 217 -2.08 17.99 16.64
CA PRO A 217 -1.32 16.99 17.38
C PRO A 217 0.19 17.15 17.22
N LYS A 218 0.95 16.59 18.16
CA LYS A 218 2.42 16.49 18.07
C LYS A 218 2.82 15.54 16.95
N SER A 219 3.93 15.83 16.26
CA SER A 219 4.51 14.89 15.27
C SER A 219 5.03 13.63 15.95
N ALA A 220 5.05 12.51 15.24
CA ALA A 220 5.58 11.24 15.72
C ALA A 220 7.06 11.36 16.13
N LEU A 221 7.83 12.17 15.39
CA LEU A 221 9.24 12.39 15.65
C LEU A 221 9.47 13.06 17.02
N SER A 222 8.68 14.09 17.34
CA SER A 222 8.73 14.76 18.65
C SER A 222 8.27 13.88 19.82
N GLN A 223 7.63 12.75 19.52
CA GLN A 223 7.13 11.77 20.49
C GLN A 223 8.06 10.56 20.66
N GLY A 224 9.21 10.52 19.98
CA GLY A 224 10.25 9.50 20.19
C GLY A 224 10.41 8.48 19.06
N ALA A 225 9.65 8.58 17.96
CA ALA A 225 9.85 7.70 16.82
C ALA A 225 11.27 7.78 16.24
N ASP A 226 11.79 6.65 15.73
CA ASP A 226 13.14 6.55 15.18
C ASP A 226 13.18 6.93 13.70
N LEU A 227 12.17 6.48 12.93
CA LEU A 227 11.95 6.83 11.54
C LEU A 227 10.51 7.28 11.33
N VAL A 228 10.32 8.42 10.66
CA VAL A 228 9.00 8.98 10.37
C VAL A 228 8.92 9.29 8.89
N ILE A 229 7.91 8.75 8.21
CA ILE A 229 7.72 8.93 6.77
C ILE A 229 6.45 9.74 6.56
N GLN A 230 6.56 10.84 5.82
CA GLN A 230 5.46 11.79 5.59
C GLN A 230 5.21 11.99 4.10
N SER A 231 3.96 11.88 3.66
CA SER A 231 3.55 12.26 2.31
C SER A 231 3.34 13.77 2.26
N THR A 232 4.41 14.50 1.97
CA THR A 232 4.39 15.96 1.89
C THR A 232 3.26 16.47 0.99
N HIS A 233 3.01 15.82 -0.15
CA HIS A 233 1.96 16.22 -1.09
C HIS A 233 0.52 16.03 -0.61
N LYS A 234 0.29 15.21 0.44
CA LYS A 234 -1.07 14.98 0.96
C LYS A 234 -1.56 16.12 1.84
N VAL A 235 -0.64 16.85 2.47
CA VAL A 235 -1.01 17.82 3.52
C VAL A 235 -0.27 19.16 3.41
N LEU A 236 0.99 19.12 2.98
CA LEU A 236 1.74 20.31 2.60
C LEU A 236 1.61 20.53 1.07
N CYS A 237 2.17 21.62 0.57
CA CYS A 237 1.93 22.07 -0.81
C CYS A 237 2.99 21.59 -1.81
N SER A 238 3.51 20.36 -1.67
CA SER A 238 4.40 19.76 -2.66
C SER A 238 3.63 18.96 -3.72
N LEU A 239 4.29 18.61 -4.83
CA LEU A 239 3.64 17.89 -5.94
C LEU A 239 3.37 16.42 -5.58
N THR A 240 2.28 15.84 -6.10
CA THR A 240 1.94 14.41 -5.93
C THR A 240 3.15 13.53 -6.20
N GLN A 241 3.28 12.42 -5.46
CA GLN A 241 4.44 11.50 -5.44
C GLN A 241 5.63 11.99 -4.59
N SER A 242 5.68 13.25 -4.18
CA SER A 242 6.76 13.72 -3.30
C SER A 242 6.50 13.45 -1.82
N SER A 243 7.54 13.06 -1.09
CA SER A 243 7.49 12.77 0.36
C SER A 243 8.83 13.05 1.04
N MET A 244 8.86 12.94 2.37
CA MET A 244 10.07 13.04 3.17
C MET A 244 10.19 11.87 4.14
N LEU A 245 11.41 11.45 4.41
CA LEU A 245 11.75 10.52 5.50
C LEU A 245 12.60 11.27 6.51
N HIS A 246 12.20 11.25 7.76
CA HIS A 246 12.88 11.90 8.89
C HIS A 246 13.43 10.82 9.83
N MET A 247 14.62 11.04 10.37
CA MET A 247 15.26 10.11 11.31
C MET A 247 15.65 10.83 12.61
N SER A 248 15.48 10.15 13.75
CA SER A 248 16.00 10.57 15.06
C SER A 248 17.35 9.87 15.38
N ARG A 249 18.11 10.36 16.38
CA ARG A 249 19.56 10.08 16.49
C ARG A 249 20.01 8.70 17.03
N ASN A 250 19.14 7.72 17.31
CA ASN A 250 19.54 6.71 18.32
C ASN A 250 19.60 5.24 17.86
N LEU A 251 18.57 4.64 17.26
CA LEU A 251 18.54 3.18 17.05
C LEU A 251 18.80 2.72 15.61
N VAL A 252 18.77 3.63 14.65
CA VAL A 252 18.83 3.29 13.22
C VAL A 252 20.14 3.73 12.59
N ASN A 253 20.73 2.84 11.78
CA ASN A 253 21.96 3.13 11.05
C ASN A 253 21.67 3.97 9.80
N ARG A 254 22.13 5.23 9.81
CA ARG A 254 22.02 6.22 8.73
C ARG A 254 22.47 5.67 7.37
N ASP A 255 23.62 5.00 7.31
CA ASP A 255 24.20 4.50 6.06
C ASP A 255 23.38 3.34 5.48
N LYS A 256 22.77 2.49 6.33
CA LYS A 256 21.84 1.46 5.88
C LYS A 256 20.61 2.09 5.23
N VAL A 257 20.04 3.14 5.84
CA VAL A 257 18.90 3.87 5.28
C VAL A 257 19.27 4.43 3.90
N CYS A 258 20.43 5.08 3.77
CA CYS A 258 20.91 5.64 2.50
C CYS A 258 21.04 4.58 1.39
N ARG A 259 21.67 3.43 1.69
CA ARG A 259 21.79 2.31 0.72
C ARG A 259 20.43 1.70 0.34
N CYS A 260 19.49 1.64 1.28
CA CYS A 260 18.15 1.13 0.99
C CYS A 260 17.37 2.13 0.12
N LEU A 261 17.47 3.44 0.39
CA LEU A 261 16.89 4.49 -0.43
C LEU A 261 17.43 4.47 -1.87
N GLN A 262 18.74 4.26 -2.05
CA GLN A 262 19.36 4.05 -3.38
C GLN A 262 18.78 2.85 -4.14
N THR A 263 18.24 1.85 -3.43
CA THR A 263 17.67 0.65 -4.05
C THR A 263 16.23 0.85 -4.53
N VAL A 264 15.45 1.68 -3.83
CA VAL A 264 14.00 1.84 -4.06
C VAL A 264 13.64 3.12 -4.79
N GLN A 265 14.53 4.12 -4.84
CA GLN A 265 14.32 5.34 -5.59
C GLN A 265 14.89 5.24 -7.01
N SER A 266 14.39 6.11 -7.90
CA SER A 266 14.87 6.20 -9.28
C SER A 266 16.31 6.70 -9.34
N SER A 267 17.14 6.11 -10.22
CA SER A 267 18.45 6.64 -10.61
C SER A 267 18.37 7.93 -11.44
N SER A 268 17.17 8.34 -11.84
CA SER A 268 16.89 9.62 -12.50
C SER A 268 15.69 10.26 -11.80
N PRO A 269 15.90 10.87 -10.61
CA PRO A 269 14.82 11.48 -9.85
C PRO A 269 14.28 12.73 -10.56
N SER A 270 12.99 13.03 -10.35
CA SER A 270 12.42 14.27 -10.87
C SER A 270 12.86 15.46 -10.01
N TYR A 271 13.63 16.37 -10.58
CA TYR A 271 14.06 17.60 -9.91
C TYR A 271 12.89 18.57 -9.66
N LEU A 272 11.81 18.47 -10.45
CA LEU A 272 10.56 19.17 -10.16
C LEU A 272 9.94 18.72 -8.83
N LEU A 273 9.92 17.40 -8.58
CA LEU A 273 9.42 16.86 -7.31
C LEU A 273 10.32 17.28 -6.14
N LEU A 274 11.65 17.18 -6.29
CA LEU A 274 12.60 17.62 -5.27
C LEU A 274 12.48 19.12 -4.98
N ALA A 275 12.39 19.97 -6.00
CA ALA A 275 12.21 21.40 -5.83
C ALA A 275 10.85 21.74 -5.19
N SER A 276 9.81 20.96 -5.44
CA SER A 276 8.51 21.13 -4.77
C SER A 276 8.57 20.81 -3.28
N LEU A 277 9.40 19.83 -2.87
CA LEU A 277 9.65 19.52 -1.45
C LEU A 277 10.40 20.67 -0.76
N ASP A 278 11.42 21.21 -1.43
CA ASP A 278 12.17 22.37 -0.96
C ASP A 278 11.27 23.61 -0.80
N ALA A 279 10.43 23.88 -1.81
CA ALA A 279 9.46 24.97 -1.78
C ALA A 279 8.41 24.80 -0.65
N ALA A 280 7.82 23.60 -0.52
CA ALA A 280 6.82 23.33 0.51
C ALA A 280 7.40 23.49 1.93
N ARG A 281 8.65 23.04 2.14
CA ARG A 281 9.36 23.27 3.39
C ARG A 281 9.58 24.76 3.67
N ALA A 282 10.04 25.51 2.67
CA ALA A 282 10.29 26.94 2.83
C ALA A 282 9.00 27.71 3.17
N GLN A 283 7.88 27.37 2.51
CA GLN A 283 6.57 27.93 2.80
C GLN A 283 6.17 27.76 4.28
N VAL A 284 6.38 26.57 4.85
CA VAL A 284 6.11 26.32 6.27
C VAL A 284 7.09 27.08 7.16
N SER A 285 8.38 27.11 6.80
CA SER A 285 9.41 27.78 7.58
C SER A 285 9.23 29.30 7.70
N GLU A 286 8.69 29.94 6.66
CA GLU A 286 8.54 31.41 6.61
C GLU A 286 7.48 31.94 7.55
N ASN A 287 6.45 31.14 7.81
CA ASN A 287 5.36 31.52 8.70
C ASN A 287 4.99 30.38 9.65
N LYS A 288 6.00 29.79 10.27
CA LYS A 288 5.88 28.57 11.08
C LYS A 288 4.73 28.61 12.09
N GLU A 289 4.54 29.74 12.75
CA GLU A 289 3.54 29.90 13.81
C GLU A 289 2.11 30.15 13.30
N ASN A 290 1.94 30.68 12.08
CA ASN A 290 0.61 31.07 11.59
C ASN A 290 0.19 30.38 10.30
N VAL A 291 1.05 29.58 9.68
CA VAL A 291 0.79 28.95 8.37
C VAL A 291 -0.51 28.15 8.36
N PHE A 292 -0.87 27.50 9.48
CA PHE A 292 -2.11 26.72 9.60
C PHE A 292 -3.28 27.45 10.27
N ASN A 293 -3.15 28.72 10.69
CA ASN A 293 -4.20 29.42 11.45
C ASN A 293 -5.53 29.44 10.68
N GLU A 294 -5.51 29.90 9.44
CA GLU A 294 -6.73 30.01 8.61
C GLU A 294 -7.37 28.63 8.37
N ALA A 295 -6.57 27.61 8.02
CA ALA A 295 -7.08 26.26 7.80
C ALA A 295 -7.75 25.67 9.06
N VAL A 296 -7.15 25.90 10.23
CA VAL A 296 -7.70 25.46 11.52
C VAL A 296 -8.95 26.25 11.89
N GLU A 297 -8.96 27.57 11.70
CA GLU A 297 -10.13 28.42 11.94
C GLU A 297 -11.32 27.99 11.08
N LEU A 298 -11.09 27.74 9.79
CA LEU A 298 -12.10 27.24 8.86
C LEU A 298 -12.61 25.84 9.24
N ALA A 299 -11.72 24.95 9.68
CA ALA A 299 -12.13 23.62 10.15
C ALA A 299 -12.99 23.70 11.42
N VAL A 300 -12.63 24.57 12.36
CA VAL A 300 -13.42 24.80 13.59
C VAL A 300 -14.77 25.44 13.26
N GLU A 301 -14.80 26.45 12.39
CA GLU A 301 -16.04 27.08 11.92
C GLU A 301 -16.95 26.07 11.23
N ALA A 302 -16.39 25.24 10.34
CA ALA A 302 -17.11 24.18 9.65
C ALA A 302 -17.73 23.18 10.63
N LYS A 303 -16.95 22.66 11.59
CA LYS A 303 -17.45 21.73 12.62
C LYS A 303 -18.58 22.35 13.45
N ARG A 304 -18.46 23.62 13.85
CA ARG A 304 -19.53 24.33 14.56
C ARG A 304 -20.81 24.39 13.73
N MET A 305 -20.72 24.78 12.47
CA MET A 305 -21.87 24.87 11.57
C MET A 305 -22.48 23.50 11.26
N MET A 306 -21.68 22.44 11.16
CA MET A 306 -22.15 21.06 10.96
C MET A 306 -22.97 20.56 12.14
N ASN A 307 -22.54 20.85 13.37
CA ASN A 307 -23.25 20.45 14.58
C ASN A 307 -24.63 21.11 14.73
N GLU A 308 -24.91 22.19 13.99
CA GLU A 308 -26.23 22.84 13.92
C GLU A 308 -27.16 22.16 12.89
N ILE A 309 -26.66 21.25 12.06
CA ILE A 309 -27.44 20.54 11.04
C ILE A 309 -28.04 19.27 11.66
N PRO A 310 -29.37 19.08 11.61
CA PRO A 310 -30.00 17.89 12.16
C PRO A 310 -29.54 16.63 11.41
N ASN A 311 -29.42 15.52 12.14
CA ASN A 311 -29.05 14.19 11.62
C ASN A 311 -27.65 14.10 10.97
N ILE A 312 -26.80 15.10 11.18
CA ILE A 312 -25.37 15.05 10.83
C ILE A 312 -24.58 14.78 12.11
N SER A 313 -23.73 13.76 12.09
CA SER A 313 -22.76 13.51 13.17
C SER A 313 -21.35 13.80 12.67
N VAL A 314 -20.53 14.44 13.51
CA VAL A 314 -19.11 14.68 13.22
C VAL A 314 -18.29 13.81 14.17
N LEU A 315 -17.32 13.09 13.62
CA LEU A 315 -16.41 12.26 14.40
C LEU A 315 -15.56 13.14 15.32
N ASP A 316 -15.53 12.81 16.60
CA ASP A 316 -14.81 13.56 17.62
C ASP A 316 -14.00 12.62 18.53
N ILE A 317 -12.98 13.18 19.20
CA ILE A 317 -12.11 12.44 20.13
C ILE A 317 -12.88 11.84 21.30
N ALA A 318 -14.03 12.42 21.66
CA ALA A 318 -14.92 11.85 22.68
C ALA A 318 -15.40 10.43 22.34
N SER A 319 -15.44 10.06 21.06
CA SER A 319 -15.73 8.68 20.61
C SER A 319 -14.56 7.71 20.83
N PHE A 320 -13.40 8.22 21.21
CA PHE A 320 -12.12 7.51 21.25
C PHE A 320 -11.29 7.90 22.50
N PRO A 321 -11.83 7.74 23.72
CA PRO A 321 -11.20 8.24 24.97
C PRO A 321 -9.80 7.70 25.25
N GLN A 322 -9.51 6.52 24.74
CA GLN A 322 -8.20 5.84 24.72
C GLN A 322 -7.11 6.46 23.83
N PHE A 323 -7.45 7.40 22.94
CA PHE A 323 -6.47 8.02 22.04
C PHE A 323 -6.12 9.43 22.51
N PRO A 324 -4.85 9.86 22.36
CA PRO A 324 -4.41 11.16 22.84
C PRO A 324 -4.99 12.34 22.06
N ALA A 325 -5.27 12.18 20.76
CA ALA A 325 -5.70 13.29 19.91
C ALA A 325 -6.37 12.83 18.60
N ILE A 326 -7.12 13.75 17.99
CA ILE A 326 -7.63 13.68 16.62
C ILE A 326 -7.17 14.93 15.87
N ASP A 327 -6.71 14.78 14.63
CA ASP A 327 -6.34 15.89 13.77
C ASP A 327 -7.57 16.73 13.41
N PRO A 328 -7.64 18.02 13.81
CA PRO A 328 -8.80 18.85 13.53
C PRO A 328 -9.02 19.10 12.03
N LEU A 329 -7.98 18.94 11.19
CA LEU A 329 -8.05 19.13 9.75
C LEU A 329 -8.52 17.88 8.97
N ARG A 330 -8.85 16.80 9.69
CA ARG A 330 -9.56 15.64 9.16
C ARG A 330 -10.96 15.61 9.76
N VAL A 331 -11.96 15.87 8.93
CA VAL A 331 -13.35 15.98 9.36
C VAL A 331 -14.13 14.83 8.79
N THR A 332 -14.50 13.87 9.63
CA THR A 332 -15.34 12.74 9.24
C THR A 332 -16.79 13.00 9.62
N ILE A 333 -17.69 12.86 8.66
CA ILE A 333 -19.12 13.08 8.80
C ILE A 333 -19.82 11.72 8.70
N GLY A 334 -20.62 11.38 9.70
CA GLY A 334 -21.46 10.17 9.69
C GLY A 334 -22.75 10.40 8.93
N THR A 335 -23.09 9.46 8.05
CA THR A 335 -24.31 9.50 7.21
C THR A 335 -25.40 8.57 7.71
N LYS A 336 -25.09 7.75 8.74
CA LYS A 336 -26.01 6.75 9.30
C LYS A 336 -27.37 7.33 9.71
N LEU A 337 -27.37 8.50 10.33
CA LEU A 337 -28.61 9.16 10.80
C LEU A 337 -29.45 9.75 9.65
N LEU A 338 -28.89 9.87 8.45
CA LEU A 338 -29.60 10.26 7.23
C LEU A 338 -30.21 9.05 6.50
N GLY A 339 -29.94 7.82 6.96
CA GLY A 339 -30.32 6.61 6.23
C GLY A 339 -29.53 6.39 4.92
N LEU A 340 -28.47 7.16 4.69
CA LEU A 340 -27.63 7.09 3.49
C LEU A 340 -26.32 6.35 3.78
N SER A 341 -25.86 5.57 2.80
CA SER A 341 -24.46 5.15 2.77
C SER A 341 -23.53 6.35 2.50
N GLY A 342 -22.26 6.23 2.86
CA GLY A 342 -21.28 7.27 2.52
C GLY A 342 -21.12 7.45 1.01
N PHE A 343 -21.25 6.36 0.24
CA PHE A 343 -21.21 6.38 -1.23
C PHE A 343 -22.36 7.18 -1.85
N GLU A 344 -23.59 6.98 -1.37
CA GLU A 344 -24.75 7.76 -1.83
C GLU A 344 -24.61 9.24 -1.45
N ALA A 345 -24.15 9.51 -0.23
CA ALA A 345 -23.93 10.88 0.23
C ALA A 345 -22.88 11.60 -0.63
N ASP A 346 -21.76 10.94 -0.94
CA ASP A 346 -20.71 11.50 -1.79
C ASP A 346 -21.18 11.74 -3.24
N ASP A 347 -21.98 10.84 -3.80
CA ASP A 347 -22.56 11.00 -5.14
C ASP A 347 -23.52 12.20 -5.21
N ILE A 348 -24.37 12.38 -4.20
CA ILE A 348 -25.28 13.53 -4.10
C ILE A 348 -24.50 14.83 -3.93
N LEU A 349 -23.47 14.85 -3.08
CA LEU A 349 -22.62 16.03 -2.86
C LEU A 349 -21.85 16.40 -4.12
N THR A 350 -21.25 15.42 -4.79
CA THR A 350 -20.47 15.62 -6.02
C THR A 350 -21.34 16.15 -7.15
N LYS A 351 -22.48 15.49 -7.43
CA LYS A 351 -23.37 15.87 -8.54
C LYS A 351 -24.19 17.12 -8.26
N GLY A 352 -24.58 17.32 -7.00
CA GLY A 352 -25.45 18.43 -6.59
C GLY A 352 -24.70 19.75 -6.41
N VAL A 353 -23.54 19.71 -5.75
CA VAL A 353 -22.80 20.91 -5.35
C VAL A 353 -21.32 20.92 -5.75
N GLY A 354 -20.85 19.89 -6.47
CA GLY A 354 -19.45 19.82 -6.90
C GLY A 354 -18.47 19.61 -5.74
N LEU A 355 -18.90 18.94 -4.67
CA LEU A 355 -18.06 18.65 -3.51
C LEU A 355 -17.54 17.22 -3.60
N VAL A 356 -16.22 17.09 -3.63
CA VAL A 356 -15.53 15.79 -3.68
C VAL A 356 -14.96 15.48 -2.31
N SER A 357 -15.36 14.33 -1.74
CA SER A 357 -14.80 13.86 -0.48
C SER A 357 -13.42 13.24 -0.66
N GLU A 358 -12.60 13.29 0.38
CA GLU A 358 -11.26 12.71 0.36
C GLU A 358 -11.31 11.19 0.60
N LEU A 359 -12.15 10.73 1.53
CA LEU A 359 -12.40 9.31 1.77
C LEU A 359 -13.89 9.08 1.90
N VAL A 360 -14.40 8.08 1.19
CA VAL A 360 -15.79 7.64 1.33
C VAL A 360 -15.79 6.37 2.16
N GLY A 361 -16.71 6.22 3.10
CA GLY A 361 -16.91 5.02 3.90
C GLY A 361 -18.27 4.41 3.64
N THR A 362 -18.55 3.24 4.24
CA THR A 362 -19.89 2.64 4.15
C THR A 362 -20.97 3.51 4.79
N GLN A 363 -20.63 4.25 5.85
CA GLN A 363 -21.56 5.10 6.62
C GLN A 363 -20.97 6.47 6.98
N SER A 364 -19.94 6.90 6.26
CA SER A 364 -19.28 8.17 6.53
C SER A 364 -18.61 8.72 5.28
N ILE A 365 -18.30 10.02 5.31
CA ILE A 365 -17.39 10.68 4.37
C ILE A 365 -16.34 11.44 5.19
N THR A 366 -15.10 11.48 4.73
CA THR A 366 -14.01 12.24 5.35
C THR A 366 -13.54 13.33 4.42
N LEU A 367 -13.31 14.50 5.00
CA LEU A 367 -12.89 15.72 4.32
C LEU A 367 -11.53 16.15 4.85
N ALA A 368 -10.68 16.61 3.93
CA ALA A 368 -9.37 17.16 4.23
C ALA A 368 -9.40 18.69 4.16
N PHE A 369 -9.13 19.35 5.28
CA PHE A 369 -8.87 20.79 5.31
C PHE A 369 -7.36 21.00 5.14
N ASN A 370 -6.97 21.84 4.19
CA ASN A 370 -5.57 22.08 3.83
C ASN A 370 -5.32 23.59 3.72
N LEU A 371 -4.06 23.99 3.50
CA LEU A 371 -3.67 25.41 3.34
C LEU A 371 -4.41 26.12 2.18
N GLY A 372 -4.87 25.37 1.18
CA GLY A 372 -5.66 25.89 0.07
C GLY A 372 -7.17 25.94 0.33
N THR A 373 -7.65 25.52 1.50
CA THR A 373 -9.08 25.55 1.83
C THR A 373 -9.54 26.99 2.02
N ARG A 374 -10.62 27.38 1.34
CA ARG A 374 -11.19 28.73 1.37
C ARG A 374 -12.54 28.73 2.08
N LYS A 375 -12.96 29.89 2.57
CA LYS A 375 -14.29 30.09 3.17
C LYS A 375 -15.43 29.67 2.25
N GLU A 376 -15.31 29.91 0.95
CA GLU A 376 -16.30 29.49 -0.04
C GLU A 376 -16.47 27.96 -0.11
N HIS A 377 -15.40 27.19 0.11
CA HIS A 377 -15.47 25.73 0.18
C HIS A 377 -16.28 25.29 1.41
N VAL A 378 -16.06 25.94 2.56
CA VAL A 378 -16.83 25.67 3.79
C VAL A 378 -18.31 25.99 3.60
N LEU A 379 -18.64 27.14 3.01
CA LEU A 379 -20.02 27.50 2.75
C LEU A 379 -20.70 26.52 1.79
N ARG A 380 -20.00 26.08 0.74
CA ARG A 380 -20.48 25.07 -0.21
C ARG A 380 -20.69 23.72 0.46
N LEU A 381 -19.80 23.32 1.37
CA LEU A 381 -19.93 22.12 2.20
C LEU A 381 -21.18 22.19 3.07
N ILE A 382 -21.38 23.27 3.84
CA ILE A 382 -22.56 23.42 4.68
C ILE A 382 -23.85 23.42 3.85
N PHE A 383 -23.84 24.08 2.68
CA PHE A 383 -24.97 24.04 1.75
C PHE A 383 -25.26 22.61 1.26
N GLY A 384 -24.22 21.87 0.84
CA GLY A 384 -24.33 20.47 0.43
C GLY A 384 -24.89 19.55 1.51
N LEU A 385 -24.43 19.70 2.76
CA LEU A 385 -24.94 18.91 3.89
C LEU A 385 -26.42 19.20 4.18
N LYS A 386 -26.86 20.46 4.09
CA LYS A 386 -28.29 20.80 4.22
C LYS A 386 -29.11 20.21 3.08
N HIS A 387 -28.57 20.18 1.87
CA HIS A 387 -29.20 19.55 0.73
C HIS A 387 -29.35 18.03 0.93
N LEU A 388 -28.33 17.35 1.46
CA LEU A 388 -28.40 15.93 1.82
C LEU A 388 -29.57 15.64 2.76
N VAL A 389 -29.73 16.44 3.81
CA VAL A 389 -30.85 16.29 4.77
C VAL A 389 -32.20 16.38 4.05
N THR A 390 -32.35 17.34 3.13
CA THR A 390 -33.60 17.51 2.37
C THR A 390 -33.88 16.31 1.47
N VAL A 391 -32.87 15.84 0.71
CA VAL A 391 -33.00 14.68 -0.18
C VAL A 391 -33.31 13.40 0.60
N SER A 392 -32.68 13.21 1.76
CA SER A 392 -32.96 12.06 2.63
C SER A 392 -34.38 12.05 3.18
N ALA A 393 -34.99 13.22 3.42
CA ALA A 393 -36.35 13.33 3.93
C ALA A 393 -37.42 13.02 2.87
N ASP A 394 -37.13 13.30 1.59
CA ASP A 394 -38.04 13.06 0.46
C ASP A 394 -37.98 11.62 -0.07
N THR A 395 -36.94 10.88 0.28
CA THR A 395 -36.76 9.49 -0.15
C THR A 395 -37.46 8.57 0.87
N GLU A 396 -38.46 7.79 0.46
CA GLU A 396 -38.98 6.67 1.27
C GLU A 396 -37.80 5.73 1.56
N CYS A 397 -37.21 5.90 2.74
CA CYS A 397 -36.02 5.17 3.14
C CYS A 397 -36.31 3.67 3.08
N THR A 398 -35.59 2.95 2.24
CA THR A 398 -35.36 1.53 2.46
C THR A 398 -34.69 1.40 3.82
N VAL A 399 -35.47 1.07 4.83
CA VAL A 399 -34.96 0.70 6.14
C VAL A 399 -34.07 -0.52 5.91
N TYR A 400 -32.75 -0.31 5.83
CA TYR A 400 -31.81 -1.40 5.92
C TYR A 400 -32.15 -2.17 7.20
N SER A 401 -32.49 -3.45 7.10
CA SER A 401 -33.00 -4.27 8.22
C SER A 401 -31.98 -4.41 9.33
N GLU A 402 -32.42 -4.66 10.57
CA GLU A 402 -31.57 -4.75 11.76
C GLU A 402 -30.36 -5.72 11.66
N ASN A 403 -30.42 -6.62 10.68
CA ASN A 403 -29.43 -7.67 10.42
C ASN A 403 -28.33 -7.31 9.41
N ASP A 404 -28.36 -6.12 8.78
CA ASP A 404 -27.38 -5.74 7.75
C ASP A 404 -26.05 -5.22 8.36
N TYR A 405 -25.95 -5.14 9.70
CA TYR A 405 -24.96 -4.28 10.38
C TYR A 405 -23.96 -4.99 11.31
N GLU A 406 -23.87 -6.31 11.28
CA GLU A 406 -23.01 -7.06 12.23
C GLU A 406 -21.85 -7.82 11.59
N LEU A 407 -21.49 -7.56 10.34
CA LEU A 407 -20.25 -8.09 9.78
C LEU A 407 -19.05 -7.27 10.30
N VAL A 408 -18.63 -7.61 11.52
CA VAL A 408 -17.40 -7.12 12.14
C VAL A 408 -16.23 -7.56 11.27
N ALA A 409 -15.35 -6.62 10.94
CA ALA A 409 -14.18 -6.93 10.14
C ALA A 409 -13.35 -8.04 10.83
N PRO A 410 -13.00 -9.13 10.12
CA PRO A 410 -12.48 -10.37 10.73
C PRO A 410 -10.99 -10.29 11.08
N PHE A 411 -10.50 -9.12 11.51
CA PHE A 411 -9.09 -8.87 11.78
C PHE A 411 -8.53 -9.66 12.98
N GLY A 412 -9.40 -10.24 13.83
CA GLY A 412 -9.02 -11.02 15.01
C GLY A 412 -8.74 -12.52 14.75
N ASN A 413 -9.15 -13.07 13.61
CA ASN A 413 -9.08 -14.52 13.30
C ASN A 413 -8.13 -14.83 12.13
N SER A 414 -6.94 -14.22 12.12
CA SER A 414 -5.93 -14.50 11.09
C SER A 414 -5.05 -15.70 11.48
N ASN A 415 -4.92 -16.67 10.57
CA ASN A 415 -3.99 -17.80 10.72
C ASN A 415 -2.98 -17.79 9.58
N MET A 416 -1.78 -17.29 9.86
CA MET A 416 -0.68 -17.19 8.90
C MET A 416 0.02 -18.54 8.76
N SER A 417 -0.22 -19.26 7.65
CA SER A 417 0.38 -20.57 7.37
C SER A 417 1.72 -20.50 6.63
N LEU A 418 1.93 -19.42 5.86
CA LEU A 418 3.16 -19.09 5.17
C LEU A 418 3.44 -17.60 5.37
N SER A 419 4.69 -17.19 5.39
CA SER A 419 5.01 -15.76 5.31
C SER A 419 4.51 -15.17 3.98
N PRO A 420 4.19 -13.87 3.92
CA PRO A 420 3.80 -13.22 2.67
C PRO A 420 4.83 -13.40 1.54
N ARG A 421 6.12 -13.46 1.89
CA ARG A 421 7.21 -13.74 0.94
C ARG A 421 7.11 -15.16 0.38
N GLU A 422 6.95 -16.17 1.22
CA GLU A 422 6.81 -17.56 0.78
C GLU A 422 5.55 -17.74 -0.08
N ALA A 423 4.44 -17.15 0.34
CA ALA A 423 3.20 -17.17 -0.42
C ALA A 423 3.34 -16.47 -1.79
N PHE A 424 4.09 -15.37 -1.86
CA PHE A 424 4.38 -14.67 -3.11
C PHE A 424 5.13 -15.57 -4.10
N PHE A 425 6.17 -16.30 -3.66
CA PHE A 425 6.95 -17.18 -4.53
C PHE A 425 6.36 -18.57 -4.76
N ALA A 426 5.36 -18.97 -3.96
CA ALA A 426 4.72 -20.28 -4.12
C ALA A 426 3.86 -20.35 -5.40
N ASP A 427 3.79 -21.55 -5.97
CA ASP A 427 2.90 -21.87 -7.09
C ASP A 427 1.43 -21.64 -6.66
N LYS A 428 0.65 -21.00 -7.53
CA LYS A 428 -0.75 -20.65 -7.28
C LYS A 428 -1.66 -21.36 -8.25
N ARG A 429 -2.91 -21.62 -7.82
CA ARG A 429 -3.99 -22.12 -8.68
C ARG A 429 -5.24 -21.30 -8.44
N LYS A 430 -6.05 -21.15 -9.47
CA LYS A 430 -7.34 -20.46 -9.39
C LYS A 430 -8.41 -21.44 -8.92
N VAL A 431 -9.23 -21.03 -7.95
CA VAL A 431 -10.35 -21.80 -7.41
C VAL A 431 -11.61 -20.94 -7.34
N ALA A 432 -12.78 -21.56 -7.39
CA ALA A 432 -14.03 -20.84 -7.13
C ALA A 432 -14.02 -20.32 -5.67
N ILE A 433 -14.66 -19.17 -5.43
CA ILE A 433 -14.63 -18.53 -4.10
C ILE A 433 -15.14 -19.46 -2.99
N LYS A 434 -16.19 -20.24 -3.27
CA LYS A 434 -16.76 -21.22 -2.32
C LYS A 434 -15.78 -22.33 -1.95
N ASP A 435 -14.94 -22.73 -2.89
CA ASP A 435 -13.94 -23.78 -2.69
C ASP A 435 -12.65 -23.26 -2.03
N SER A 436 -12.52 -21.94 -1.87
CA SER A 436 -11.30 -21.31 -1.33
C SER A 436 -11.21 -21.36 0.19
N ILE A 437 -12.32 -21.59 0.90
CA ILE A 437 -12.38 -21.66 2.37
C ILE A 437 -11.43 -22.75 2.89
N GLY A 438 -10.63 -22.41 3.89
CA GLY A 438 -9.63 -23.30 4.49
C GLY A 438 -8.35 -23.46 3.68
N GLN A 439 -8.25 -22.89 2.48
CA GLN A 439 -7.02 -22.87 1.69
C GLN A 439 -6.15 -21.66 2.02
N ILE A 440 -4.89 -21.72 1.60
CA ILE A 440 -3.94 -20.62 1.82
C ILE A 440 -4.10 -19.59 0.69
N SER A 441 -4.38 -18.34 1.04
CA SER A 441 -4.48 -17.23 0.09
C SER A 441 -3.18 -17.03 -0.66
N GLY A 442 -3.28 -16.89 -1.99
CA GLY A 442 -2.20 -16.43 -2.85
C GLY A 442 -2.28 -14.94 -3.17
N GLU A 443 -3.30 -14.23 -2.66
CA GLU A 443 -3.65 -12.86 -3.04
C GLU A 443 -3.74 -11.95 -1.81
N LEU A 444 -3.45 -10.67 -2.05
CA LEU A 444 -3.67 -9.60 -1.10
C LEU A 444 -5.03 -8.98 -1.41
N LEU A 445 -6.05 -9.28 -0.62
CA LEU A 445 -7.41 -8.78 -0.84
C LEU A 445 -7.69 -7.62 0.09
N CYS A 446 -7.89 -6.46 -0.52
CA CYS A 446 -7.93 -5.19 0.19
C CYS A 446 -9.12 -4.36 -0.29
N PRO A 447 -10.22 -4.29 0.47
CA PRO A 447 -11.34 -3.43 0.15
C PRO A 447 -10.90 -1.96 0.20
N TYR A 448 -11.22 -1.23 -0.86
CA TYR A 448 -11.00 0.20 -0.96
C TYR A 448 -12.31 0.91 -1.27
N PRO A 449 -12.62 1.99 -0.55
CA PRO A 449 -11.99 2.48 0.68
C PRO A 449 -12.25 1.57 1.91
N PRO A 450 -11.39 1.55 2.97
CA PRO A 450 -10.22 2.41 3.23
C PRO A 450 -8.87 1.85 2.73
N GLY A 451 -8.82 0.66 2.14
CA GLY A 451 -7.55 0.06 1.69
C GLY A 451 -6.81 -0.69 2.79
N ILE A 452 -7.54 -1.40 3.67
CA ILE A 452 -6.95 -2.24 4.73
C ILE A 452 -7.06 -3.72 4.32
N PRO A 453 -5.96 -4.48 4.27
CA PRO A 453 -6.01 -5.88 3.85
C PRO A 453 -6.89 -6.75 4.76
N VAL A 454 -7.94 -7.34 4.18
CA VAL A 454 -8.75 -8.36 4.84
C VAL A 454 -8.04 -9.70 4.78
N LEU A 455 -7.47 -10.05 3.62
CA LEU A 455 -6.64 -11.24 3.44
C LEU A 455 -5.25 -10.84 2.94
N ILE A 456 -4.22 -11.43 3.55
CA ILE A 456 -2.82 -11.31 3.17
C ILE A 456 -2.36 -12.65 2.56
N PRO A 457 -1.51 -12.64 1.51
CA PRO A 457 -0.94 -13.87 0.97
C PRO A 457 -0.28 -14.71 2.07
N GLY A 458 -0.60 -16.00 2.11
CA GLY A 458 -0.10 -16.95 3.12
C GLY A 458 -1.07 -17.20 4.28
N GLU A 459 -2.16 -16.45 4.38
CA GLU A 459 -3.22 -16.70 5.37
C GLU A 459 -4.16 -17.80 4.94
N VAL A 460 -4.69 -18.54 5.91
CA VAL A 460 -5.83 -19.42 5.68
C VAL A 460 -7.08 -18.56 5.46
N ILE A 461 -7.73 -18.76 4.32
CA ILE A 461 -8.97 -18.08 3.96
C ILE A 461 -10.09 -18.57 4.87
N SER A 462 -10.65 -17.67 5.69
CA SER A 462 -11.79 -17.96 6.55
C SER A 462 -13.11 -17.57 5.88
N GLU A 463 -14.19 -18.21 6.29
CA GLU A 463 -15.55 -17.87 5.84
C GLU A 463 -15.89 -16.42 6.15
N ALA A 464 -15.63 -15.97 7.38
CA ALA A 464 -15.84 -14.58 7.80
C ALA A 464 -15.09 -13.55 6.93
N ALA A 465 -13.87 -13.85 6.48
CA ALA A 465 -13.12 -12.98 5.58
C ALA A 465 -13.76 -12.85 4.20
N LEU A 466 -14.25 -13.96 3.64
CA LEU A 466 -14.95 -13.95 2.36
C LEU A 466 -16.30 -13.24 2.45
N ASP A 467 -17.10 -13.55 3.47
CA ASP A 467 -18.41 -12.93 3.69
C ASP A 467 -18.29 -11.42 3.83
N TYR A 468 -17.29 -10.95 4.57
CA TYR A 468 -16.99 -9.53 4.71
C TYR A 468 -16.60 -8.88 3.37
N LEU A 469 -15.72 -9.51 2.59
CA LEU A 469 -15.33 -9.01 1.26
C LEU A 469 -16.50 -8.97 0.27
N ILE A 470 -17.32 -10.01 0.23
CA ILE A 470 -18.51 -10.09 -0.62
C ILE A 470 -19.53 -9.01 -0.21
N HIS A 471 -19.75 -8.82 1.09
CA HIS A 471 -20.63 -7.78 1.61
C HIS A 471 -20.15 -6.38 1.22
N LEU A 472 -18.86 -6.08 1.39
CA LEU A 472 -18.32 -4.78 0.99
C LEU A 472 -18.43 -4.53 -0.51
N ASN A 473 -18.14 -5.55 -1.33
CA ASN A 473 -18.29 -5.47 -2.78
C ASN A 473 -19.74 -5.21 -3.20
N SER A 474 -20.73 -5.80 -2.52
CA SER A 474 -22.16 -5.57 -2.81
C SER A 474 -22.64 -4.16 -2.42
N LYS A 475 -21.97 -3.52 -1.46
CA LYS A 475 -22.21 -2.12 -1.07
C LYS A 475 -21.40 -1.10 -1.90
N GLY A 476 -20.66 -1.56 -2.92
CA GLY A 476 -19.94 -0.70 -3.87
C GLY A 476 -18.45 -0.46 -3.57
N ALA A 477 -17.88 -1.12 -2.55
CA ALA A 477 -16.44 -1.05 -2.33
C ALA A 477 -15.67 -1.81 -3.41
N VAL A 478 -14.53 -1.27 -3.85
CA VAL A 478 -13.66 -1.92 -4.83
C VAL A 478 -12.69 -2.85 -4.10
N ILE A 479 -12.67 -4.14 -4.44
CA ILE A 479 -11.70 -5.07 -3.87
C ILE A 479 -10.43 -5.06 -4.72
N THR A 480 -9.38 -4.44 -4.18
CA THR A 480 -8.08 -4.36 -4.84
C THR A 480 -7.23 -5.61 -4.56
N GLY A 481 -6.35 -5.95 -5.50
CA GLY A 481 -5.41 -7.08 -5.41
C GLY A 481 -6.01 -8.47 -5.69
N ALA A 482 -7.33 -8.56 -5.93
CA ALA A 482 -7.97 -9.77 -6.44
C ALA A 482 -7.61 -10.00 -7.91
N SER A 483 -7.27 -11.23 -8.32
CA SER A 483 -7.15 -11.57 -9.74
C SER A 483 -8.49 -11.60 -10.48
N ASP A 484 -9.59 -11.68 -9.73
CA ASP A 484 -10.96 -11.62 -10.22
C ASP A 484 -11.76 -10.63 -9.35
N CYS A 485 -11.95 -9.42 -9.87
CA CYS A 485 -12.65 -8.34 -9.16
C CYS A 485 -14.13 -8.64 -8.89
N SER A 486 -14.73 -9.61 -9.58
CA SER A 486 -16.09 -10.05 -9.28
C SER A 486 -16.19 -10.93 -8.04
N LEU A 487 -15.04 -11.34 -7.48
CA LEU A 487 -14.93 -12.33 -6.41
C LEU A 487 -15.60 -13.67 -6.75
N SER A 488 -15.70 -14.04 -8.03
CA SER A 488 -16.17 -15.39 -8.41
C SER A 488 -15.13 -16.46 -8.12
N SER A 489 -13.86 -16.07 -8.04
CA SER A 489 -12.71 -16.97 -7.88
C SER A 489 -11.52 -16.26 -7.23
N LEU A 490 -10.62 -17.04 -6.62
CA LEU A 490 -9.41 -16.53 -5.96
C LEU A 490 -8.18 -17.37 -6.34
N LEU A 491 -6.99 -16.79 -6.25
CA LEU A 491 -5.75 -17.56 -6.29
C LEU A 491 -5.40 -18.08 -4.90
N VAL A 492 -5.16 -19.39 -4.82
CA VAL A 492 -4.75 -20.09 -3.60
C VAL A 492 -3.43 -20.83 -3.84
N ILE A 493 -2.66 -21.04 -2.78
CA ILE A 493 -1.39 -21.75 -2.85
C ILE A 493 -1.63 -23.21 -3.25
N ASN A 494 -0.88 -23.67 -4.25
CA ASN A 494 -0.93 -25.05 -4.70
C ASN A 494 -0.07 -25.94 -3.79
N LEU A 495 -0.71 -26.58 -2.81
CA LEU A 495 -0.04 -27.45 -1.84
C LEU A 495 0.36 -28.83 -2.41
N PHE A 496 -0.06 -29.20 -3.63
CA PHE A 496 0.22 -30.51 -4.22
C PHE A 496 1.71 -30.79 -4.52
N LEU A 497 2.60 -29.82 -4.34
CA LEU A 497 4.04 -29.98 -4.60
C LEU A 497 4.96 -29.52 -3.46
N SER A 498 4.43 -29.02 -2.33
CA SER A 498 5.26 -28.27 -1.36
C SER A 498 5.38 -28.87 0.04
N ARG A 499 4.66 -29.94 0.41
CA ARG A 499 4.85 -30.61 1.71
C ARG A 499 4.76 -32.13 1.61
N CYS A 500 5.89 -32.78 1.35
CA CYS A 500 6.12 -34.12 1.89
C CYS A 500 6.74 -33.94 3.29
N SER A 501 5.97 -34.21 4.33
CA SER A 501 6.37 -34.09 5.74
C SER A 501 7.46 -35.09 6.18
N LEU A 502 7.92 -35.96 5.27
CA LEU A 502 8.97 -36.96 5.51
C LEU A 502 10.37 -36.53 5.02
N CYS A 503 10.52 -35.39 4.32
CA CYS A 503 11.81 -34.99 3.73
C CYS A 503 12.04 -33.47 3.79
N PRO A 504 12.61 -32.92 4.88
CA PRO A 504 12.77 -31.47 5.08
C PRO A 504 13.82 -30.79 4.18
N GLY A 505 14.52 -31.55 3.31
CA GLY A 505 15.68 -31.06 2.56
C GLY A 505 15.63 -31.21 1.04
N TYR A 506 14.49 -31.56 0.44
CA TYR A 506 14.45 -31.88 -1.00
C TYR A 506 13.86 -30.77 -1.87
N ASN A 507 14.73 -30.15 -2.66
CA ASN A 507 14.45 -29.07 -3.61
C ASN A 507 13.48 -29.52 -4.73
N SER A 508 12.46 -28.70 -5.02
CA SER A 508 11.33 -28.96 -5.93
C SER A 508 11.72 -29.26 -7.38
N ALA A 509 12.96 -28.95 -7.77
CA ALA A 509 13.49 -29.24 -9.10
C ALA A 509 13.63 -30.75 -9.39
N LYS A 510 13.93 -31.60 -8.39
CA LYS A 510 14.09 -33.05 -8.60
C LYS A 510 12.76 -33.80 -8.72
N VAL A 511 11.69 -33.31 -8.08
CA VAL A 511 10.33 -33.91 -8.21
C VAL A 511 9.80 -33.75 -9.64
N LYS A 512 10.08 -32.62 -10.29
CA LYS A 512 9.77 -32.41 -11.72
C LYS A 512 10.53 -33.37 -12.65
N GLN A 513 11.70 -33.87 -12.23
CA GLN A 513 12.51 -34.79 -13.02
C GLN A 513 12.01 -36.24 -12.90
N CYS A 514 11.52 -36.67 -11.74
CA CYS A 514 10.90 -37.99 -11.56
C CYS A 514 9.61 -38.17 -12.38
N ILE A 515 8.82 -37.11 -12.57
CA ILE A 515 7.59 -37.16 -13.39
C ILE A 515 7.91 -37.17 -14.90
N LYS A 516 9.14 -36.77 -15.30
CA LYS A 516 9.58 -36.74 -16.72
C LYS A 516 10.09 -38.08 -17.24
N HIS A 517 10.33 -39.08 -16.39
CA HIS A 517 10.70 -40.43 -16.81
C HIS A 517 9.48 -41.35 -16.73
N LYS A 518 8.72 -41.42 -17.83
CA LYS A 518 7.78 -42.52 -18.04
C LYS A 518 8.56 -43.84 -18.03
N PRO A 519 8.21 -44.84 -17.20
CA PRO A 519 8.52 -46.21 -17.52
C PRO A 519 7.59 -46.59 -18.68
N GLU A 520 8.15 -46.82 -19.87
CA GLU A 520 7.45 -47.56 -20.91
C GLU A 520 7.33 -49.02 -20.47
N THR A 521 6.30 -49.33 -19.68
CA THR A 521 5.85 -50.71 -19.48
C THR A 521 4.55 -50.90 -20.22
N THR A 522 4.68 -51.25 -21.50
CA THR A 522 3.62 -51.79 -22.36
C THR A 522 3.09 -53.05 -21.69
N THR A 523 1.88 -52.99 -21.13
CA THR A 523 1.21 -54.18 -20.58
C THR A 523 0.29 -54.74 -21.66
N ASN A 524 0.77 -55.72 -22.42
CA ASN A 524 -0.08 -56.52 -23.29
C ASN A 524 -0.90 -57.50 -22.44
N ILE A 525 -2.22 -57.29 -22.37
CA ILE A 525 -3.15 -58.22 -21.73
C ILE A 525 -3.64 -59.18 -22.83
N TYR A 526 -3.19 -60.44 -22.79
CA TYR A 526 -3.78 -61.50 -23.59
C TYR A 526 -4.90 -62.18 -22.78
N MET A 527 -6.14 -62.11 -23.28
CA MET A 527 -7.25 -62.94 -22.81
C MET A 527 -7.23 -64.27 -23.58
N GLN A 528 -6.98 -65.38 -22.89
CA GLN A 528 -7.34 -66.71 -23.38
C GLN A 528 -8.55 -67.23 -22.59
N ARG A 529 -9.62 -67.59 -23.30
CA ARG A 529 -10.74 -68.35 -22.74
C ARG A 529 -10.34 -69.81 -22.62
N HIS A 530 -10.47 -70.38 -21.42
CA HIS A 530 -10.55 -71.83 -21.26
C HIS A 530 -11.77 -72.22 -20.42
N SER A 531 -12.39 -73.31 -20.86
CA SER A 531 -13.64 -73.90 -20.41
C SER A 531 -13.49 -74.68 -19.11
N SER A 532 -13.57 -74.00 -17.97
CA SER A 532 -13.98 -74.56 -16.67
C SER A 532 -14.02 -73.39 -15.69
N GLY A 533 -15.21 -73.00 -15.23
CA GLY A 533 -15.42 -71.79 -14.44
C GLY A 533 -14.66 -71.80 -13.11
N ASN A 534 -13.54 -71.07 -13.05
CA ASN A 534 -12.95 -70.41 -11.87
C ASN A 534 -11.78 -69.53 -12.35
N ARG A 535 -11.70 -68.25 -11.90
CA ARG A 535 -10.64 -67.29 -12.29
C ARG A 535 -9.58 -67.21 -11.19
N TYR A 536 -8.32 -67.44 -11.54
CA TYR A 536 -7.15 -67.07 -10.72
C TYR A 536 -6.15 -66.31 -11.60
N PHE A 537 -5.61 -65.19 -11.11
CA PHE A 537 -4.44 -64.52 -11.70
C PHE A 537 -3.21 -64.85 -10.86
N THR A 538 -2.19 -65.47 -11.46
CA THR A 538 -0.86 -65.62 -10.85
C THR A 538 0.12 -64.67 -11.55
N ARG A 539 0.96 -63.96 -10.77
CA ARG A 539 2.00 -63.07 -11.29
C ARG A 539 3.37 -63.69 -11.02
N ARG A 540 4.11 -64.06 -12.07
CA ARG A 540 5.50 -64.54 -12.00
C ARG A 540 6.42 -63.45 -12.55
N LEU A 541 7.36 -62.96 -11.76
CA LEU A 541 8.43 -62.06 -12.20
C LEU A 541 9.63 -62.90 -12.64
N VAL A 542 10.06 -62.74 -13.89
CA VAL A 542 11.36 -63.23 -14.39
C VAL A 542 12.20 -61.99 -14.69
N GLY A 543 13.34 -61.86 -14.01
CA GLY A 543 14.27 -60.75 -14.17
C GLY A 543 15.32 -61.02 -15.25
N ASN A 544 15.91 -59.94 -15.77
CA ASN A 544 17.20 -59.96 -16.45
C ASN A 544 18.04 -58.74 -16.03
N THR A 545 19.13 -59.04 -15.31
CA THR A 545 20.49 -58.47 -15.29
C THR A 545 20.74 -56.99 -15.65
N ILE A 546 21.27 -56.24 -14.68
CA ILE A 546 21.97 -54.94 -14.83
C ILE A 546 23.49 -55.20 -14.90
N PRO A 547 24.27 -54.54 -15.80
CA PRO A 547 25.72 -54.71 -15.89
C PRO A 547 26.51 -54.17 -14.69
N ALA A 548 27.62 -54.85 -14.37
CA ALA A 548 28.44 -54.74 -13.15
C ALA A 548 29.32 -53.46 -13.02
N GLN A 549 28.84 -52.29 -13.41
CA GLN A 549 29.55 -51.01 -13.20
C GLN A 549 28.80 -50.00 -12.31
N TYR A 550 27.64 -50.38 -11.75
CA TYR A 550 26.85 -49.54 -10.84
C TYR A 550 26.79 -50.07 -9.40
N ALA A 551 27.62 -51.05 -9.03
CA ALA A 551 27.52 -51.74 -7.74
C ALA A 551 28.21 -51.04 -6.54
N ALA A 552 28.68 -49.80 -6.67
CA ALA A 552 29.41 -49.11 -5.60
C ALA A 552 28.68 -47.89 -4.97
N ALA A 553 27.42 -47.63 -5.30
CA ALA A 553 26.66 -46.49 -4.76
C ALA A 553 25.31 -46.86 -4.12
N VAL A 554 25.05 -48.15 -3.86
CA VAL A 554 23.79 -48.63 -3.28
C VAL A 554 24.06 -49.54 -2.07
N ALA A 555 24.89 -49.06 -1.15
CA ALA A 555 25.17 -49.74 0.12
C ALA A 555 24.77 -48.92 1.36
N ASP A 556 24.13 -47.76 1.22
CA ASP A 556 23.74 -46.89 2.35
C ASP A 556 22.29 -46.39 2.27
N SER A 557 21.34 -47.29 1.99
CA SER A 557 19.91 -47.01 2.22
C SER A 557 19.09 -48.29 2.36
N LEU A 558 19.17 -48.93 3.54
CA LEU A 558 18.31 -50.07 3.90
C LEU A 558 17.01 -49.67 4.61
N ASP A 559 16.62 -48.38 4.59
CA ASP A 559 15.39 -47.90 5.26
C ASP A 559 14.18 -47.65 4.33
N THR A 560 14.31 -47.86 3.02
CA THR A 560 13.22 -47.54 2.08
C THR A 560 12.17 -48.65 1.90
N VAL A 561 12.41 -49.85 2.42
CA VAL A 561 11.51 -51.01 2.25
C VAL A 561 10.49 -51.14 3.41
N SER A 562 10.70 -50.47 4.54
CA SER A 562 9.78 -50.54 5.70
C SER A 562 8.59 -49.56 5.63
N CYS A 563 8.64 -48.55 4.74
CA CYS A 563 7.59 -47.54 4.61
C CYS A 563 6.46 -47.96 3.66
N PHE A 564 6.76 -48.82 2.67
CA PHE A 564 5.78 -49.26 1.67
C PHE A 564 4.82 -50.36 2.16
N SER A 565 5.09 -51.00 3.30
CA SER A 565 4.22 -52.04 3.86
C SER A 565 3.13 -51.50 4.79
N ARG A 566 3.06 -50.19 5.06
CA ARG A 566 2.05 -49.57 5.95
C ARG A 566 0.95 -48.77 5.23
N LEU A 567 1.04 -48.62 3.91
CA LEU A 567 0.07 -47.88 3.08
C LEU A 567 -0.93 -48.78 2.35
N ALA A 568 -0.92 -50.09 2.59
CA ALA A 568 -1.77 -51.06 1.90
C ALA A 568 -3.04 -51.48 2.67
N ASP A 569 -3.27 -50.99 3.89
CA ASP A 569 -4.32 -51.51 4.79
C ASP A 569 -5.50 -50.58 5.08
N SER A 570 -5.77 -49.56 4.25
CA SER A 570 -7.05 -48.83 4.32
C SER A 570 -7.77 -48.78 2.98
N LEU A 571 -8.75 -49.68 2.84
CA LEU A 571 -9.78 -49.73 1.80
C LEU A 571 -10.57 -48.42 1.74
N ASP A 572 -10.33 -47.57 0.72
CA ASP A 572 -11.40 -46.84 0.00
C ASP A 572 -10.95 -46.00 -1.23
N THR A 573 -9.85 -46.36 -1.89
CA THR A 573 -9.26 -45.52 -2.98
C THR A 573 -9.59 -45.98 -4.40
N VAL A 574 -10.65 -46.78 -4.61
CA VAL A 574 -10.96 -47.34 -5.94
C VAL A 574 -12.04 -46.58 -6.71
N SER A 575 -12.81 -45.66 -6.11
CA SER A 575 -13.84 -44.91 -6.87
C SER A 575 -13.36 -43.60 -7.53
N CYS A 576 -12.17 -43.09 -7.20
CA CYS A 576 -11.72 -41.78 -7.70
C CYS A 576 -10.92 -41.81 -9.02
N PHE A 577 -10.43 -42.97 -9.44
CA PHE A 577 -9.50 -43.07 -10.58
C PHE A 577 -10.15 -43.14 -11.98
N SER A 578 -11.49 -43.17 -12.08
CA SER A 578 -12.19 -43.33 -13.36
C SER A 578 -12.52 -42.02 -14.11
N ARG A 579 -12.20 -40.83 -13.58
CA ARG A 579 -12.55 -39.55 -14.23
C ARG A 579 -11.38 -38.71 -14.75
N ILE A 580 -10.15 -39.18 -14.63
CA ILE A 580 -8.94 -38.38 -14.94
C ILE A 580 -8.37 -38.61 -16.36
N PHE A 581 -8.92 -39.53 -17.17
CA PHE A 581 -8.27 -39.95 -18.42
C PHE A 581 -8.88 -39.48 -19.75
N GLU A 582 -9.76 -38.47 -19.77
CA GLU A 582 -10.44 -38.08 -21.03
C GLU A 582 -10.11 -36.71 -21.65
N GLN A 583 -9.24 -35.87 -21.09
CA GLN A 583 -8.93 -34.59 -21.74
C GLN A 583 -7.48 -34.13 -21.63
N ILE A 584 -6.53 -34.84 -22.25
CA ILE A 584 -5.26 -34.21 -22.68
C ILE A 584 -4.81 -34.79 -24.03
N LYS A 585 -5.16 -34.11 -25.13
CA LYS A 585 -4.40 -34.12 -26.38
C LYS A 585 -3.61 -32.80 -26.47
N LYS A 586 -2.29 -32.95 -26.70
CA LYS A 586 -1.16 -31.98 -26.89
C LYS A 586 -1.39 -30.86 -27.97
N PRO A 587 -0.46 -29.91 -28.31
CA PRO A 587 0.99 -29.76 -27.94
C PRO A 587 1.62 -28.32 -27.71
N THR A 588 2.69 -28.30 -26.88
CA THR A 588 4.05 -27.65 -26.96
C THR A 588 4.38 -26.15 -27.19
N SER A 589 5.53 -25.77 -26.57
CA SER A 589 6.48 -24.63 -26.79
C SER A 589 6.20 -23.36 -25.95
N ASN A 590 7.11 -22.67 -25.22
CA ASN A 590 8.57 -22.52 -25.20
C ASN A 590 9.09 -22.29 -23.75
N PHE A 591 10.34 -22.67 -23.46
CA PHE A 591 11.10 -22.31 -22.25
C PHE A 591 12.07 -21.17 -22.56
N VAL A 592 12.21 -20.19 -21.66
CA VAL A 592 13.38 -19.30 -21.58
C VAL A 592 13.86 -19.34 -20.13
N ASP A 593 15.01 -19.97 -19.91
CA ASP A 593 15.78 -19.87 -18.67
C ASP A 593 16.70 -18.64 -18.78
N LEU A 594 16.55 -17.68 -17.86
CA LEU A 594 17.49 -16.56 -17.72
C LEU A 594 18.33 -16.80 -16.44
N CYS A 595 19.51 -17.39 -16.62
CA CYS A 595 20.59 -17.35 -15.62
C CYS A 595 21.43 -16.11 -15.88
N VAL A 596 21.41 -15.13 -14.96
CA VAL A 596 22.30 -13.96 -15.03
C VAL A 596 23.64 -14.32 -14.40
N TYR A 597 24.65 -14.51 -15.24
CA TYR A 597 26.06 -14.57 -14.86
C TYR A 597 26.68 -13.18 -15.10
N PHE A 598 27.21 -12.53 -14.06
CA PHE A 598 28.04 -11.34 -14.23
C PHE A 598 29.45 -11.78 -14.68
N ARG A 599 29.84 -11.41 -15.90
CA ARG A 599 31.25 -11.31 -16.30
C ARG A 599 31.65 -9.83 -16.25
N PRO A 600 32.76 -9.48 -15.58
CA PRO A 600 33.35 -8.16 -15.75
C PRO A 600 34.06 -8.15 -17.11
N GLN A 601 33.55 -7.37 -18.07
CA GLN A 601 34.34 -6.98 -19.23
C GLN A 601 34.76 -5.52 -19.07
N TRP A 602 36.07 -5.38 -18.92
CA TRP A 602 36.81 -4.17 -19.22
C TRP A 602 36.74 -3.84 -20.72
N VAL A 603 37.19 -2.62 -21.02
CA VAL A 603 37.67 -2.02 -22.29
C VAL A 603 36.61 -1.16 -22.99
N SER A 604 36.84 0.13 -23.29
CA SER A 604 38.06 0.94 -23.43
C SER A 604 37.94 2.33 -22.83
#